data_AF-A0AAF0ZXC5-F1
#
_entry.id   AF-A0AAF0ZXC5-F1
#
_cell.length_a   1.000
_cell.length_b   1.000
_cell.length_c   1.000
_cell.angle_alpha   90.00
_cell.angle_beta   90.00
_cell.angle_gamma   90.00
#
_symmetry.space_group_name_H-M   'P 1'
#
loop_
_entity.id
_entity.type
_entity.pdbx_description
1 polymer ?
#
loop_
_entity_poly.entity_id
_entity_poly.type
_entity_poly.pdbx_seq_one_letter_code
_entity_poly.pdbx_strand_id
1 'polypeptide(L)'
;MSSPFRIELLGHKEIVPTPVKFDGEDGNRKLELQKMKLSWILIDPSRNRAVNVSSLNPVSVQRHWLTGELKVRYSTVMGSGAGEGLVQCGIVVTCEGKEGGELHVREVSMQIEDMDGKVLCGKDSLVILQEVIEGGRKKRKENEEKENYENFLELKKKWKENKQKKEKKLDMMCIASGITILISFWSLIVFGSRSNGSYFS
;
A
#
# COMPACT_ATOMS: atom_id res chain seq x y z
N MET A 1 -2.88 5.67 -19.32
CA MET A 1 -2.28 5.32 -18.01
C MET A 1 -1.64 6.58 -17.46
N SER A 2 -2.13 7.10 -16.33
CA SER A 2 -1.58 8.30 -15.69
C SER A 2 -0.41 7.90 -14.78
N SER A 3 0.63 8.73 -14.69
CA SER A 3 1.79 8.48 -13.83
C SER A 3 1.37 8.36 -12.35
N PRO A 4 1.94 7.40 -11.58
CA PRO A 4 1.70 7.30 -10.14
C PRO A 4 2.19 8.57 -9.42
N PHE A 5 1.43 9.01 -8.43
CA PHE A 5 1.80 10.15 -7.62
C PHE A 5 2.92 9.78 -6.65
N ARG A 6 4.06 10.46 -6.80
CA ARG A 6 5.23 10.30 -5.94
C ARG A 6 5.93 11.64 -5.78
N ILE A 7 6.30 11.98 -4.56
CA ILE A 7 7.18 13.11 -4.27
C ILE A 7 8.45 12.56 -3.64
N GLU A 8 9.59 12.85 -4.24
CA GLU A 8 10.92 12.52 -3.72
C GLU A 8 11.55 13.78 -3.13
N LEU A 9 12.10 13.68 -1.92
CA LEU A 9 12.80 14.80 -1.29
C LEU A 9 14.28 14.83 -1.67
N LEU A 10 14.90 13.64 -1.81
CA LEU A 10 16.32 13.51 -2.11
C LEU A 10 16.50 13.20 -3.59
N GLY A 11 17.48 13.85 -4.22
CA GLY A 11 17.87 13.52 -5.58
C GLY A 11 18.50 12.11 -5.68
N HIS A 12 18.53 11.53 -6.88
CA HIS A 12 18.98 10.15 -7.13
C HIS A 12 20.44 9.82 -6.73
N LYS A 13 21.23 10.82 -6.31
CA LYS A 13 22.62 10.69 -5.85
C LYS A 13 22.88 11.42 -4.52
N GLU A 14 21.84 11.98 -3.92
CA GLU A 14 21.96 12.75 -2.70
C GLU A 14 21.85 11.81 -1.52
N ILE A 15 22.87 11.82 -0.68
CA ILE A 15 22.92 11.03 0.54
C ILE A 15 23.04 12.02 1.69
N VAL A 16 22.10 11.96 2.63
CA VAL A 16 22.14 12.81 3.82
C VAL A 16 22.75 11.99 4.96
N PRO A 17 23.92 12.40 5.48
CA PRO A 17 24.46 11.81 6.71
C PRO A 17 23.49 12.05 7.86
N THR A 18 23.11 10.97 8.52
CA THR A 18 22.29 11.08 9.73
C THR A 18 23.23 10.97 10.92
N PRO A 19 23.23 11.92 11.87
CA PRO A 19 24.14 11.91 13.03
C PRO A 19 23.91 10.72 14.00
N VAL A 20 23.06 9.77 13.63
CA VAL A 20 22.73 8.60 14.43
C VAL A 20 23.82 7.55 14.19
N LYS A 21 24.73 7.43 15.16
CA LYS A 21 25.72 6.36 15.25
C LYS A 21 25.07 5.18 15.97
N PHE A 22 25.16 3.98 15.39
CA PHE A 22 24.59 2.78 15.98
C PHE A 22 25.71 1.83 16.38
N ASP A 23 25.59 1.20 17.55
CA ASP A 23 26.43 0.06 17.89
C ASP A 23 26.06 -1.16 17.03
N GLY A 24 26.90 -2.20 17.10
CA GLY A 24 26.94 -3.29 16.13
C GLY A 24 25.65 -4.09 15.96
N GLU A 25 24.69 -4.04 16.88
CA GLU A 25 23.58 -5.00 16.92
C GLU A 25 22.33 -4.54 16.13
N ASP A 26 21.84 -5.36 15.20
CA ASP A 26 20.67 -5.05 14.35
C ASP A 26 19.39 -4.76 15.15
N GLY A 27 19.23 -5.40 16.32
CA GLY A 27 18.12 -5.14 17.23
C GLY A 27 18.11 -3.69 17.72
N ASN A 28 19.29 -3.13 18.00
CA ASN A 28 19.43 -1.76 18.49
C ASN A 28 19.11 -0.73 17.39
N ARG A 29 19.50 -1.01 16.13
CA ARG A 29 19.19 -0.14 14.98
C ARG A 29 17.70 0.08 14.77
N LYS A 30 16.93 -1.01 14.85
CA LYS A 30 15.48 -0.93 14.66
C LYS A 30 14.80 -0.14 15.78
N LEU A 31 15.29 -0.25 17.02
CA LEU A 31 14.76 0.47 18.18
C LEU A 31 15.06 1.98 18.08
N GLU A 32 16.25 2.34 17.68
CA GLU A 32 16.65 3.73 17.47
C GLU A 32 15.89 4.36 16.29
N LEU A 33 15.70 3.63 15.18
CA LEU A 33 14.86 4.09 14.07
C LEU A 33 13.39 4.28 14.46
N GLN A 34 12.88 3.54 15.44
CA GLN A 34 11.52 3.75 15.97
C GLN A 34 11.38 5.08 16.72
N LYS A 35 12.49 5.68 17.17
CA LYS A 35 12.50 7.00 17.83
C LYS A 35 12.63 8.15 16.82
N MET A 36 12.96 7.86 15.56
CA MET A 36 13.15 8.87 14.52
C MET A 36 11.82 9.57 14.21
N LYS A 37 11.75 10.88 14.45
CA LYS A 37 10.56 11.67 14.13
C LYS A 37 10.69 12.33 12.75
N LEU A 38 9.58 12.39 12.01
CA LEU A 38 9.53 13.02 10.70
C LEU A 38 8.28 13.90 10.61
N SER A 39 8.44 15.11 10.06
CA SER A 39 7.32 16.01 9.77
C SER A 39 7.30 16.34 8.29
N TRP A 40 6.28 15.85 7.58
CA TRP A 40 6.05 16.18 6.17
C TRP A 40 4.93 17.21 6.06
N ILE A 41 5.27 18.48 5.81
CA ILE A 41 4.32 19.59 5.82
C ILE A 41 3.95 19.97 4.39
N LEU A 42 2.65 19.88 4.09
CA LEU A 42 2.07 20.41 2.87
C LEU A 42 1.58 21.83 3.14
N ILE A 43 1.98 22.77 2.28
CA ILE A 43 1.64 24.20 2.40
C ILE A 43 0.82 24.59 1.19
N ASP A 44 -0.39 25.12 1.43
CA ASP A 44 -1.20 25.79 0.43
C ASP A 44 -1.16 27.31 0.68
N PRO A 45 -0.31 28.04 -0.05
CA PRO A 45 -0.19 29.48 0.12
C PRO A 45 -1.45 30.22 -0.34
N SER A 46 -2.20 29.67 -1.30
CA SER A 46 -3.43 30.32 -1.82
C SER A 46 -4.51 30.44 -0.74
N ARG A 47 -4.48 29.53 0.23
CA ARG A 47 -5.42 29.49 1.36
C ARG A 47 -4.80 29.91 2.68
N ASN A 48 -3.50 30.22 2.70
CA ASN A 48 -2.70 30.46 3.91
C ASN A 48 -2.83 29.30 4.93
N ARG A 49 -2.70 28.06 4.44
CA ARG A 49 -2.84 26.85 5.26
C ARG A 49 -1.63 25.95 5.13
N ALA A 50 -1.33 25.24 6.22
CA ALA A 50 -0.33 24.18 6.23
C ALA A 50 -0.85 23.01 7.07
N VAL A 51 -0.56 21.79 6.61
CA VAL A 51 -0.91 20.55 7.30
C VAL A 51 0.26 19.60 7.26
N ASN A 52 0.62 19.04 8.42
CA ASN A 52 1.55 17.92 8.44
C ASN A 52 0.79 16.66 7.96
N VAL A 53 1.26 15.91 6.99
CA VAL A 53 0.62 14.66 6.48
C VAL A 53 1.35 13.39 6.95
N SER A 54 2.40 13.53 7.75
CA SER A 54 3.08 12.41 8.41
C SER A 54 2.50 12.10 9.79
N SER A 55 2.69 10.86 10.23
CA SER A 55 2.31 10.38 11.57
C SER A 55 3.19 10.89 12.70
N LEU A 56 4.19 11.74 12.41
CA LEU A 56 5.27 12.17 13.30
C LEU A 56 6.21 11.04 13.73
N ASN A 57 5.65 9.95 14.26
CA ASN A 57 6.38 8.76 14.68
C ASN A 57 6.28 7.65 13.63
N PRO A 58 7.28 6.75 13.56
CA PRO A 58 7.25 5.62 12.66
C PRO A 58 6.09 4.68 13.01
N VAL A 59 5.34 4.25 12.00
CA VAL A 59 4.33 3.19 12.14
C VAL A 59 4.92 1.82 11.83
N SER A 60 6.05 1.77 11.11
CA SER A 60 6.73 0.53 10.75
C SER A 60 8.22 0.77 10.48
N VAL A 61 9.06 -0.17 10.91
CA VAL A 61 10.47 -0.25 10.53
C VAL A 61 10.71 -1.66 9.98
N GLN A 62 11.14 -1.77 8.74
CA GLN A 62 11.36 -3.04 8.05
C GLN A 62 12.72 -3.06 7.40
N ARG A 63 13.40 -4.21 7.48
CA ARG A 63 14.63 -4.45 6.72
C ARG A 63 14.28 -5.14 5.41
N HIS A 64 14.79 -4.61 4.31
CA HIS A 64 14.69 -5.27 3.02
C HIS A 64 15.57 -6.50 3.02
N TRP A 65 15.00 -7.67 2.76
CA TRP A 65 15.68 -8.96 2.87
C TRP A 65 16.86 -9.11 1.90
N LEU A 66 16.74 -8.55 0.68
CA LEU A 66 17.78 -8.65 -0.35
C LEU A 66 18.90 -7.60 -0.22
N THR A 67 18.54 -6.32 -0.10
CA THR A 67 19.50 -5.21 -0.07
C THR A 67 20.02 -4.91 1.33
N GLY A 68 19.37 -5.40 2.37
CA GLY A 68 19.70 -5.08 3.76
C GLY A 68 19.29 -3.68 4.21
N GLU A 69 18.76 -2.84 3.31
CA GLU A 69 18.30 -1.48 3.59
C GLU A 69 17.18 -1.44 4.64
N LEU A 70 17.15 -0.39 5.45
CA LEU A 70 16.12 -0.17 6.46
C LEU A 70 15.10 0.83 5.91
N LYS A 71 13.83 0.42 5.86
CA LYS A 71 12.71 1.28 5.48
C LYS A 71 11.93 1.67 6.72
N VAL A 72 11.91 2.96 7.02
CA VAL A 72 11.11 3.57 8.07
C VAL A 72 9.87 4.18 7.41
N ARG A 73 8.68 3.70 7.81
CA ARG A 73 7.41 4.19 7.28
C ARG A 73 6.71 5.06 8.31
N TYR A 74 6.24 6.21 7.84
CA TYR A 74 5.30 7.10 8.50
C TYR A 74 4.03 7.07 7.68
N SER A 75 2.85 6.99 8.31
CA SER A 75 1.62 6.84 7.56
C SER A 75 0.45 7.49 8.26
N THR A 76 -0.34 8.25 7.50
CA THR A 76 -1.64 8.77 7.96
C THR A 76 -2.75 8.16 7.12
N VAL A 77 -3.86 7.80 7.76
CA VAL A 77 -5.03 7.22 7.09
C VAL A 77 -6.07 8.30 6.86
N MET A 78 -6.60 8.39 5.63
CA MET A 78 -7.56 9.40 5.21
C MET A 78 -8.72 8.76 4.45
N GLY A 79 -9.80 9.52 4.28
CA GLY A 79 -10.87 9.16 3.36
C GLY A 79 -10.44 9.33 1.90
N SER A 80 -11.02 8.56 1.00
CA SER A 80 -10.69 8.54 -0.43
C SER A 80 -11.27 9.73 -1.23
N GLY A 81 -11.88 10.73 -0.60
CA GLY A 81 -12.51 11.90 -1.20
C GLY A 81 -13.73 11.67 -2.09
N ALA A 82 -13.69 10.68 -2.99
CA ALA A 82 -14.74 10.37 -3.96
C ALA A 82 -15.60 9.14 -3.61
N GLY A 83 -15.49 8.55 -2.41
CA GLY A 83 -16.30 7.38 -2.01
C GLY A 83 -15.99 6.81 -0.61
N GLU A 84 -16.64 5.70 -0.23
CA GLU A 84 -16.44 4.95 1.03
C GLU A 84 -15.13 4.14 1.06
N GLY A 85 -14.03 4.76 0.62
CA GLY A 85 -12.71 4.17 0.59
C GLY A 85 -11.78 4.79 1.63
N LEU A 86 -10.83 4.02 2.13
CA LEU A 86 -9.69 4.52 2.89
C LEU A 86 -8.45 4.53 2.01
N VAL A 87 -7.63 5.55 2.21
CA VAL A 87 -6.31 5.69 1.57
C VAL A 87 -5.28 5.95 2.65
N GLN A 88 -4.03 5.63 2.37
CA GLN A 88 -2.90 5.98 3.21
C GLN A 88 -1.98 6.97 2.50
N CYS A 89 -1.58 8.05 3.18
CA CYS A 89 -0.41 8.84 2.78
C CYS A 89 0.79 8.23 3.49
N GLY A 90 1.59 7.49 2.73
CA GLY A 90 2.80 6.85 3.21
C GLY A 90 4.02 7.69 2.88
N ILE A 91 4.79 8.06 3.90
CA ILE A 91 6.15 8.56 3.75
C ILE A 91 7.10 7.42 4.10
N VAL A 92 8.02 7.12 3.20
CA VAL A 92 9.04 6.08 3.39
C VAL A 92 10.42 6.73 3.35
N VAL A 93 11.16 6.57 4.44
CA VAL A 93 12.58 6.90 4.55
C VAL A 93 13.36 5.60 4.35
N THR A 94 14.19 5.55 3.31
CA THR A 94 15.11 4.44 3.06
C THR A 94 16.47 4.83 3.61
N CYS A 95 16.95 4.04 4.56
CA CYS A 95 18.23 4.20 5.19
C CYS A 95 19.17 3.06 4.81
N GLU A 96 20.44 3.39 4.57
CA GLU A 96 21.52 2.46 4.29
C GLU A 96 22.63 2.64 5.33
N GLY A 97 23.26 1.56 5.77
CA GLY A 97 24.36 1.63 6.74
C GLY A 97 25.04 0.28 6.91
N LYS A 98 26.35 0.31 7.18
CA LYS A 98 27.15 -0.88 7.49
C LYS A 98 27.06 -1.21 8.98
N GLU A 99 27.30 -2.47 9.32
CA GLU A 99 27.33 -2.91 10.71
C GLU A 99 28.41 -2.15 11.50
N GLY A 100 28.01 -1.47 12.59
CA GLY A 100 28.88 -0.60 13.40
C GLY A 100 29.23 0.77 12.77
N GLY A 101 28.59 1.14 11.66
CA GLY A 101 28.82 2.40 10.94
C GLY A 101 27.72 3.45 11.12
N GLU A 102 27.91 4.59 10.45
CA GLU A 102 26.91 5.65 10.35
C GLU A 102 25.75 5.21 9.42
N LEU A 103 24.53 5.54 9.80
CA LEU A 103 23.34 5.33 8.97
C LEU A 103 23.13 6.56 8.09
N HIS A 104 22.90 6.35 6.81
CA HIS A 104 22.64 7.41 5.86
C HIS A 104 21.21 7.31 5.32
N VAL A 105 20.53 8.44 5.20
CA VAL A 105 19.26 8.50 4.49
C VAL A 105 19.57 8.59 3.00
N ARG A 106 19.15 7.56 2.26
CA ARG A 106 19.32 7.44 0.81
C ARG A 106 18.13 7.99 0.04
N GLU A 107 16.94 7.84 0.59
CA GLU A 107 15.71 8.24 -0.07
C GLU A 107 14.66 8.64 0.95
N VAL A 108 13.91 9.70 0.65
CA VAL A 108 12.64 9.98 1.33
C VAL A 108 11.59 10.22 0.26
N SER A 109 10.54 9.41 0.29
CA SER A 109 9.45 9.53 -0.68
C SER A 109 8.08 9.52 -0.02
N MET A 110 7.15 10.30 -0.57
CA MET A 110 5.74 10.34 -0.20
C MET A 110 4.88 9.80 -1.34
N GLN A 111 3.94 8.92 -1.00
CA GLN A 111 2.98 8.31 -1.94
C GLN A 111 1.60 8.21 -1.29
N ILE A 112 0.55 8.20 -2.11
CA ILE A 112 -0.81 7.93 -1.68
C ILE A 112 -1.24 6.59 -2.25
N GLU A 113 -1.55 5.65 -1.36
CA GLU A 113 -1.91 4.28 -1.72
C GLU A 113 -3.36 3.97 -1.31
N ASP A 114 -4.06 3.21 -2.13
CA ASP A 114 -5.40 2.69 -1.81
C ASP A 114 -5.38 1.39 -0.97
N MET A 115 -6.56 0.85 -0.72
CA MET A 115 -6.77 -0.43 -0.04
C MET A 115 -6.13 -1.62 -0.77
N ASP A 116 -5.99 -1.57 -2.09
CA ASP A 116 -5.29 -2.60 -2.87
C ASP A 116 -3.75 -2.42 -2.80
N GLY A 117 -3.26 -1.26 -2.37
CA GLY A 117 -1.84 -0.88 -2.35
C GLY A 117 -1.37 -0.28 -3.68
N LYS A 118 -2.30 0.10 -4.54
CA LYS A 118 -2.01 0.82 -5.77
C LYS A 118 -1.74 2.29 -5.42
N VAL A 119 -0.65 2.82 -5.97
CA VAL A 119 -0.34 4.24 -5.89
C VAL A 119 -1.31 5.01 -6.79
N LEU A 120 -2.02 5.97 -6.20
CA LEU A 120 -2.99 6.80 -6.92
C LEU A 120 -2.30 7.71 -7.94
N CYS A 121 -3.05 8.16 -8.96
CA CYS A 121 -2.49 9.10 -9.93
C CYS A 121 -2.41 10.51 -9.34
N GLY A 122 -1.68 11.41 -10.00
CA GLY A 122 -1.50 12.80 -9.54
C GLY A 122 -2.81 13.53 -9.27
N LYS A 123 -3.79 13.43 -10.19
CA LYS A 123 -5.10 14.08 -10.03
C LYS A 123 -5.82 13.60 -8.77
N ASP A 124 -5.99 12.29 -8.62
CA ASP A 124 -6.74 11.69 -7.51
C ASP A 124 -6.04 11.98 -6.17
N SER A 125 -4.71 11.94 -6.17
CA SER A 125 -3.89 12.23 -4.99
C SER A 125 -4.02 13.69 -4.55
N LEU A 126 -4.03 14.64 -5.50
CA LEU A 126 -4.17 16.06 -5.20
C LEU A 126 -5.54 16.42 -4.65
N VAL A 127 -6.62 15.75 -5.12
CA VAL A 127 -7.97 15.94 -4.56
C VAL A 127 -7.99 15.53 -3.08
N ILE A 128 -7.44 14.36 -2.74
CA ILE A 128 -7.34 13.89 -1.36
C ILE A 128 -6.51 14.85 -0.50
N LEU A 129 -5.34 15.29 -1.00
CA LEU A 129 -4.49 16.23 -0.26
C LEU A 129 -5.18 17.58 -0.06
N GLN A 130 -5.92 18.06 -1.04
CA GLN A 130 -6.69 19.30 -0.93
C GLN A 130 -7.75 19.17 0.17
N GLU A 131 -8.52 18.09 0.20
CA GLU A 131 -9.51 17.84 1.26
C GLU A 131 -8.86 17.78 2.65
N VAL A 132 -7.67 17.17 2.76
CA VAL A 132 -6.90 17.11 4.00
C VAL A 132 -6.44 18.50 4.44
N ILE A 133 -5.98 19.33 3.50
CA ILE A 133 -5.64 20.73 3.78
C ILE A 133 -6.89 21.49 4.22
N GLU A 134 -8.03 21.28 3.57
CA GLU A 134 -9.30 21.96 3.84
C GLU A 134 -9.95 21.52 5.17
N GLY A 135 -9.70 20.28 5.61
CA GLY A 135 -10.21 19.70 6.86
C GLY A 135 -9.80 20.44 8.13
N GLY A 136 -10.47 20.15 9.26
CA GLY A 136 -10.19 20.82 10.53
C GLY A 136 -8.81 20.48 11.12
N ARG A 137 -8.23 21.39 11.93
CA ARG A 137 -7.02 21.10 12.71
C ARG A 137 -7.35 20.07 13.79
N LYS A 138 -6.94 18.81 13.59
CA LYS A 138 -7.03 17.77 14.63
C LYS A 138 -5.75 17.77 15.45
N LYS A 139 -5.89 17.79 16.78
CA LYS A 139 -4.76 17.57 17.69
C LYS A 139 -4.39 16.09 17.60
N ARG A 140 -3.25 15.79 16.98
CA ARG A 140 -2.75 14.42 16.86
C ARG A 140 -2.32 13.90 18.22
N LYS A 141 -2.81 12.72 18.59
CA LYS A 141 -2.26 11.95 19.71
C LYS A 141 -1.22 10.97 19.17
N GLU A 142 -0.11 10.83 19.90
CA GLU A 142 1.04 10.02 19.51
C GLU A 142 0.70 8.56 19.16
N ASN A 143 -0.22 7.94 19.89
CA ASN A 143 -0.62 6.54 19.65
C ASN A 143 -1.74 6.38 18.62
N GLU A 144 -2.49 7.46 18.31
CA GLU A 144 -3.67 7.38 17.45
C GLU A 144 -3.30 7.04 16.00
N GLU A 145 -2.21 7.61 15.49
CA GLU A 145 -1.79 7.35 14.10
C GLU A 145 -1.31 5.89 13.91
N LYS A 146 -0.62 5.34 14.91
CA LYS A 146 -0.17 3.94 14.87
C LYS A 146 -1.35 2.98 14.96
N GLU A 147 -2.29 3.23 15.86
CA GLU A 147 -3.53 2.46 15.98
C GLU A 147 -4.37 2.53 14.70
N ASN A 148 -4.54 3.73 14.12
CA ASN A 148 -5.24 3.91 12.85
C ASN A 148 -4.56 3.14 11.71
N TYR A 149 -3.24 3.14 11.67
CA TYR A 149 -2.48 2.38 10.68
C TYR A 149 -2.65 0.86 10.86
N GLU A 150 -2.59 0.35 12.09
CA GLU A 150 -2.83 -1.07 12.38
C GLU A 150 -4.25 -1.50 11.99
N ASN A 151 -5.26 -0.70 12.36
CA ASN A 151 -6.65 -0.90 11.95
C ASN A 151 -6.81 -0.88 10.41
N PHE A 152 -6.12 0.04 9.73
CA PHE A 152 -6.11 0.09 8.27
C PHE A 152 -5.49 -1.17 7.66
N LEU A 153 -4.41 -1.71 8.23
CA LEU A 153 -3.82 -2.98 7.77
C LEU A 153 -4.76 -4.16 7.97
N GLU A 154 -5.50 -4.22 9.08
CA GLU A 154 -6.52 -5.25 9.30
C GLU A 154 -7.66 -5.16 8.27
N LEU A 155 -8.15 -3.94 8.02
CA LEU A 155 -9.18 -3.69 7.01
C LEU A 155 -8.68 -4.09 5.62
N LYS A 156 -7.42 -3.76 5.29
CA LYS A 156 -6.76 -4.15 4.03
C LYS A 156 -6.65 -5.66 3.89
N LYS A 157 -6.33 -6.37 4.96
CA LYS A 157 -6.31 -7.84 4.99
C LYS A 157 -7.71 -8.42 4.74
N LYS A 158 -8.73 -7.96 5.48
CA LYS A 158 -10.13 -8.39 5.31
C LYS A 158 -10.64 -8.11 3.89
N TRP A 159 -10.30 -6.95 3.33
CA TRP A 159 -10.62 -6.57 1.96
C TRP A 159 -10.05 -7.58 0.95
N LYS A 160 -8.76 -7.91 1.08
CA LYS A 160 -8.09 -8.89 0.20
C LYS A 160 -8.70 -10.29 0.33
N GLU A 161 -8.96 -10.75 1.56
CA GLU A 161 -9.59 -12.07 1.79
C GLU A 161 -10.98 -12.14 1.16
N ASN A 162 -11.80 -11.09 1.30
CA ASN A 162 -13.12 -11.05 0.70
C ASN A 162 -13.07 -11.00 -0.83
N LYS A 163 -12.10 -10.29 -1.41
CA LYS A 163 -11.86 -10.25 -2.86
C LYS A 163 -11.46 -11.64 -3.37
N GLN A 164 -10.51 -12.30 -2.72
CA GLN A 164 -10.10 -13.68 -3.05
C GLN A 164 -11.26 -14.68 -2.93
N LYS A 165 -12.13 -14.56 -1.91
CA LYS A 165 -13.32 -15.42 -1.79
C LYS A 165 -14.27 -15.25 -2.98
N LYS A 166 -14.47 -14.01 -3.45
CA LYS A 166 -15.31 -13.73 -4.63
C LYS A 166 -14.67 -14.30 -5.90
N GLU A 167 -13.37 -14.10 -6.10
CA GLU A 167 -12.62 -14.66 -7.24
C GLU A 167 -12.70 -16.19 -7.26
N LYS A 168 -12.41 -16.87 -6.14
CA LYS A 168 -12.55 -18.32 -6.02
C LYS A 168 -13.96 -18.83 -6.33
N LYS A 169 -14.99 -18.08 -5.95
CA LYS A 169 -16.39 -18.43 -6.25
C LYS A 169 -16.66 -18.31 -7.75
N LEU A 170 -16.16 -17.26 -8.41
CA LEU A 170 -16.26 -17.09 -9.86
C LEU A 170 -15.51 -18.19 -10.59
N ASP A 171 -14.29 -18.53 -10.17
CA ASP A 171 -13.50 -19.62 -10.77
C ASP A 171 -14.23 -20.96 -10.69
N MET A 172 -14.83 -21.28 -9.53
CA MET A 172 -15.62 -22.50 -9.35
C MET A 172 -16.84 -22.54 -10.29
N MET A 173 -17.55 -21.42 -10.46
CA MET A 173 -18.67 -21.32 -11.39
C MET A 173 -18.22 -21.50 -12.84
N CYS A 174 -17.10 -20.89 -13.22
CA CYS A 174 -16.50 -21.06 -14.55
C CYS A 174 -16.14 -22.53 -14.81
N ILE A 175 -15.44 -23.20 -13.89
CA ILE A 175 -15.07 -24.62 -14.01
C ILE A 175 -16.32 -25.51 -14.14
N ALA A 176 -17.34 -25.30 -13.29
CA ALA A 176 -18.58 -26.08 -13.34
C ALA A 176 -19.33 -25.88 -14.67
N SER A 177 -19.36 -24.65 -15.19
CA SER A 177 -19.97 -24.37 -16.49
C SER A 177 -19.24 -25.09 -17.64
N GLY A 178 -17.91 -25.11 -17.62
CA GLY A 178 -17.10 -25.84 -18.60
C GLY A 178 -17.34 -27.35 -18.56
N ILE A 179 -17.39 -27.96 -17.37
CA ILE A 179 -17.71 -29.38 -17.19
C ILE A 179 -19.12 -29.69 -17.73
N THR A 180 -20.10 -28.84 -17.45
CA THR A 180 -21.48 -29.01 -17.91
C THR A 180 -21.57 -28.99 -19.43
N ILE A 181 -20.88 -28.05 -20.07
CA ILE A 181 -20.79 -27.96 -21.54
C ILE A 181 -20.16 -29.24 -22.10
N LEU A 182 -19.05 -29.71 -21.54
CA LEU A 182 -18.39 -30.94 -21.99
C LEU A 182 -19.31 -32.17 -21.86
N ILE A 183 -19.98 -32.36 -20.72
CA ILE A 183 -20.91 -33.48 -20.51
C ILE A 183 -22.07 -33.43 -21.52
N SER A 184 -22.63 -32.23 -21.75
CA SER A 184 -23.71 -32.06 -22.73
C SER A 184 -23.26 -32.40 -24.14
N PHE A 185 -22.06 -31.97 -24.53
CA PHE A 185 -21.46 -32.25 -25.84
C PHE A 185 -21.23 -33.76 -26.05
N TRP A 186 -20.62 -34.44 -25.07
CA TRP A 186 -20.42 -35.90 -25.12
C TRP A 186 -21.75 -36.65 -25.19
N SER A 187 -22.75 -36.21 -24.43
CA SER A 187 -24.09 -36.81 -24.47
C SER A 187 -24.71 -36.68 -25.86
N LEU A 188 -24.63 -35.50 -26.50
CA LEU A 188 -25.13 -35.30 -27.87
C LEU A 188 -24.41 -36.20 -28.89
N ILE A 189 -23.10 -36.41 -28.78
CA ILE A 189 -22.35 -37.34 -29.66
C ILE A 189 -22.82 -38.78 -29.46
N VAL A 190 -22.92 -39.24 -28.20
CA VAL A 190 -23.32 -40.63 -27.90
C VAL A 190 -24.77 -40.90 -28.31
N PHE A 191 -25.70 -39.99 -28.03
CA PHE A 191 -27.09 -40.14 -28.45
C PHE A 191 -27.27 -39.98 -29.97
N GLY A 192 -26.55 -39.04 -30.59
CA GLY A 192 -26.59 -38.83 -32.05
C GLY A 192 -26.03 -40.03 -32.84
N SER A 193 -24.95 -40.64 -32.36
CA SER A 193 -24.40 -41.88 -32.95
C SER A 193 -25.33 -43.08 -32.79
N ARG A 194 -26.06 -43.17 -31.67
CA ARG A 194 -27.06 -44.23 -31.43
C ARG A 194 -28.31 -44.08 -32.31
N SER A 195 -28.75 -42.85 -32.56
CA SER A 195 -29.92 -42.57 -33.43
C SER A 195 -29.66 -42.86 -34.92
N ASN A 196 -28.41 -42.77 -35.38
CA ASN A 196 -28.06 -43.10 -36.77
C ASN A 196 -27.91 -44.60 -37.01
N GLY A 197 -27.70 -45.41 -35.97
CA GLY A 197 -27.61 -46.88 -36.07
C GLY A 197 -28.94 -47.59 -36.28
N SER A 198 -30.07 -46.92 -36.05
CA SER A 198 -31.43 -47.47 -36.18
C SER A 198 -32.10 -47.25 -37.54
N TYR A 199 -31.42 -46.61 -38.50
CA TYR A 199 -31.92 -46.40 -39.87
C TYR A 199 -31.30 -47.34 -40.92
N PHE A 200 -30.36 -48.21 -40.49
CA PHE A 200 -29.80 -49.28 -41.32
C PHE A 200 -30.03 -50.62 -40.61
N SER A 201 -31.25 -51.14 -40.69
CA SER A 201 -31.56 -52.54 -40.46
C SER A 201 -32.68 -52.98 -41.39
#